data_AF-A0A1Q6M2J3-F1
#
_entry.id   AF-A0A1Q6M2J3-F1
#
_cell.length_a   1.000
_cell.length_b   1.000
_cell.length_c   1.000
_cell.angle_alpha   90.00
_cell.angle_beta   90.00
_cell.angle_gamma   90.00
#
_symmetry.space_group_name_H-M   'P 1'
#
loop_
_entity.id
_entity.type
_entity.pdbx_description
1 polymer ?
#
loop_
_entity_poly.entity_id
_entity_poly.type
_entity_poly.pdbx_seq_one_letter_code
_entity_poly.pdbx_strand_id
1 'polypeptide(L)'
;MKKNILFSILLLLLVVFNIFIGLKLWSAIEDNDDFAPYTEKNFDVAYIISSDILSPSQLKNEVTPIAQNYEKNVKLTSLDYHLENKNSGLVILEFYKSFPGKNKACTIEMKLDIATKKIYNIIYRKGHGKRIGGHENEIVNTIDTDILSYLTDENIEVTILNYGVYSRSFSVDELERMK
;
A
#
# COMPACT_ATOMS: atom_id res chain seq x y z
N MET A 1 5.18 60.53 -17.02
CA MET A 1 4.03 59.59 -17.18
C MET A 1 4.34 58.34 -18.01
N LYS A 2 4.80 58.43 -19.27
CA LYS A 2 5.02 57.24 -20.14
C LYS A 2 6.01 56.18 -19.59
N LYS A 3 7.10 56.59 -18.92
CA LYS A 3 8.08 55.67 -18.30
C LYS A 3 7.47 54.81 -17.18
N ASN A 4 6.57 55.36 -16.38
CA ASN A 4 5.92 54.63 -15.28
C ASN A 4 4.93 53.60 -15.81
N ILE A 5 4.28 53.88 -16.95
CA ILE A 5 3.39 52.94 -17.64
C ILE A 5 4.21 51.78 -18.21
N LEU A 6 5.33 52.07 -18.90
CA LEU A 6 6.21 51.02 -19.44
C LEU A 6 6.78 50.11 -18.34
N PHE A 7 7.23 50.70 -17.24
CA PHE A 7 7.74 49.94 -16.09
C PHE A 7 6.65 49.07 -15.45
N SER A 8 5.44 49.60 -15.30
CA SER A 8 4.30 48.84 -14.76
C SER A 8 3.90 47.67 -15.66
N ILE A 9 3.94 47.85 -16.98
CA ILE A 9 3.70 46.78 -17.96
C ILE A 9 4.78 45.69 -17.85
N LEU A 10 6.05 46.08 -17.72
CA LEU A 10 7.16 45.12 -17.58
C LEU A 10 7.01 44.30 -16.29
N LEU A 11 6.65 44.95 -15.18
CA LEU A 11 6.39 44.28 -13.91
C LEU A 11 5.23 43.28 -14.01
N LEU A 12 4.14 43.68 -14.67
CA LEU A 12 2.99 42.81 -14.90
C LEU A 12 3.37 41.57 -15.73
N LEU A 13 4.14 41.76 -16.80
CA LEU A 13 4.64 40.65 -17.63
C LEU A 13 5.53 39.70 -16.81
N LEU A 14 6.39 40.24 -15.95
CA LEU A 14 7.23 39.44 -15.07
C LEU A 14 6.37 38.59 -14.09
N VAL A 15 5.33 39.18 -13.50
CA VAL A 15 4.41 38.45 -12.61
C VAL A 15 3.69 37.33 -13.36
N VAL A 16 3.12 37.61 -14.53
CA VAL A 16 2.43 36.61 -15.36
C VAL A 16 3.38 35.49 -15.78
N PHE A 17 4.61 35.83 -16.17
CA PHE A 17 5.63 34.86 -16.53
C PHE A 17 6.01 33.94 -15.36
N ASN A 18 6.19 34.50 -14.16
CA ASN A 18 6.49 33.71 -12.95
C ASN A 18 5.34 32.75 -12.60
N ILE A 19 4.08 33.21 -12.71
CA ILE A 19 2.91 32.34 -12.50
C ILE A 19 2.90 31.20 -13.53
N PHE A 20 3.15 31.51 -14.81
CA PHE A 20 3.20 30.49 -15.86
C PHE A 20 4.29 29.44 -15.63
N ILE A 21 5.51 29.87 -15.25
CA ILE A 21 6.59 28.95 -14.88
C ILE A 21 6.19 28.10 -13.67
N GLY A 22 5.62 28.73 -12.63
CA GLY A 22 5.16 28.02 -11.43
C GLY A 22 4.16 26.90 -11.76
N LEU A 23 3.19 27.19 -12.64
CA LEU A 23 2.22 26.17 -13.11
C LEU A 23 2.89 25.04 -13.89
N LYS A 24 3.86 25.35 -14.75
CA LYS A 24 4.61 24.35 -15.51
C LYS A 24 5.47 23.45 -14.62
N LEU A 25 6.15 24.05 -13.64
CA LEU A 25 6.93 23.30 -12.65
C LEU A 25 6.02 22.42 -11.77
N TRP A 26 4.88 22.95 -11.33
CA TRP A 26 3.91 22.17 -10.56
C TRP A 26 3.39 20.96 -11.33
N SER A 27 2.95 21.15 -12.58
CA SER A 27 2.52 20.04 -13.45
C SER A 27 3.66 19.03 -13.66
N ALA A 28 4.89 19.50 -13.89
CA ALA A 28 6.04 18.62 -14.03
C ALA A 28 6.34 17.82 -12.76
N ILE A 29 6.06 18.35 -11.57
CA ILE A 29 6.22 17.63 -10.29
C ILE A 29 5.07 16.64 -10.08
N GLU A 30 3.82 17.05 -10.35
CA GLU A 30 2.63 16.22 -10.13
C GLU A 30 2.60 14.99 -11.04
N ASP A 31 3.12 15.12 -12.27
CA ASP A 31 3.19 14.05 -13.27
C ASP A 31 4.52 13.26 -13.20
N ASN A 32 5.45 13.64 -12.31
CA ASN A 32 6.74 12.97 -12.18
C ASN A 32 6.68 11.85 -11.14
N ASP A 33 7.14 10.67 -11.54
CA ASP A 33 7.13 9.45 -10.74
C ASP A 33 7.92 9.53 -9.43
N ASP A 34 8.93 10.40 -9.34
CA ASP A 34 9.85 10.52 -8.18
C ASP A 34 9.46 11.66 -7.24
N PHE A 35 8.71 12.65 -7.71
CA PHE A 35 8.40 13.87 -6.95
C PHE A 35 6.92 14.07 -6.69
N ALA A 36 6.05 13.27 -7.31
CA ALA A 36 4.62 13.43 -7.12
C ALA A 36 4.23 13.24 -5.64
N PRO A 37 3.42 14.16 -5.09
CA PRO A 37 2.99 14.07 -3.71
C PRO A 37 2.05 12.88 -3.52
N TYR A 38 2.09 12.30 -2.33
CA TYR A 38 1.11 11.32 -1.90
C TYR A 38 0.68 11.58 -0.46
N THR A 39 -0.50 11.09 -0.12
CA THR A 39 -1.00 11.10 1.25
C THR A 39 -0.69 9.75 1.88
N GLU A 40 -0.12 9.77 3.07
CA GLU A 40 0.00 8.61 3.96
C GLU A 40 -0.77 8.88 5.26
N LYS A 41 -1.47 7.87 5.76
CA LYS A 41 -2.14 7.90 7.06
C LYS A 41 -1.96 6.57 7.76
N ASN A 42 -1.52 6.63 9.01
CA ASN A 42 -1.41 5.48 9.89
C ASN A 42 -2.61 5.47 10.84
N PHE A 43 -3.27 4.32 10.96
CA PHE A 43 -4.38 4.12 11.87
C PHE A 43 -3.99 3.07 12.90
N ASP A 44 -3.99 3.47 14.17
CA ASP A 44 -3.86 2.58 15.31
C ASP A 44 -5.27 2.12 15.72
N VAL A 45 -5.71 1.03 15.11
CA VAL A 45 -7.04 0.45 15.29
C VAL A 45 -6.91 -1.05 15.50
N ALA A 46 -7.80 -1.58 16.34
CA ALA A 46 -7.82 -2.99 16.70
C ALA A 46 -9.03 -3.68 16.07
N TYR A 47 -8.80 -4.54 15.07
CA TYR A 47 -9.81 -5.48 14.59
C TYR A 47 -9.41 -6.90 14.98
N ILE A 48 -10.34 -7.65 15.58
CA ILE A 48 -10.11 -9.05 15.94
C ILE A 48 -10.70 -9.92 14.82
N ILE A 49 -9.87 -10.78 14.25
CA ILE A 49 -10.22 -11.70 13.18
C ILE A 49 -10.81 -12.97 13.77
N SER A 50 -11.97 -13.37 13.26
CA SER A 50 -12.69 -14.56 13.73
C SER A 50 -12.37 -15.79 12.88
N SER A 51 -12.09 -15.61 11.60
CA SER A 51 -11.73 -16.67 10.66
C SER A 51 -10.42 -17.38 11.01
N ASP A 52 -10.18 -18.47 10.28
CA ASP A 52 -8.87 -19.09 10.26
C ASP A 52 -7.89 -18.23 9.46
N ILE A 53 -6.91 -17.64 10.17
CA ILE A 53 -5.88 -16.78 9.59
C ILE A 53 -5.02 -17.56 8.60
N LEU A 54 -4.82 -18.87 8.83
CA LEU A 54 -4.00 -19.71 7.97
C LEU A 54 -4.76 -20.24 6.74
N SER A 55 -6.05 -19.89 6.60
CA SER A 55 -6.81 -20.09 5.38
C SER A 55 -6.89 -18.76 4.60
N PRO A 56 -6.08 -18.58 3.53
CA PRO A 56 -6.03 -17.29 2.84
C PRO A 56 -7.38 -16.87 2.25
N SER A 57 -8.19 -17.83 1.80
CA SER A 57 -9.54 -17.56 1.29
C SER A 57 -10.51 -17.07 2.37
N GLN A 58 -10.50 -17.68 3.56
CA GLN A 58 -11.32 -17.19 4.68
C GLN A 58 -10.84 -15.82 5.16
N LEU A 59 -9.53 -15.65 5.33
CA LEU A 59 -8.93 -14.40 5.75
C LEU A 59 -9.27 -13.26 4.78
N LYS A 60 -9.06 -13.48 3.46
CA LYS A 60 -9.41 -12.50 2.41
C LYS A 60 -10.86 -12.05 2.51
N ASN A 61 -11.80 -12.98 2.72
CA ASN A 61 -13.22 -12.66 2.80
C ASN A 61 -13.54 -11.76 4.01
N GLU A 62 -12.90 -11.98 5.15
CA GLU A 62 -13.12 -11.16 6.36
C GLU A 62 -12.43 -9.80 6.30
N VAL A 63 -11.19 -9.73 5.80
CA VAL A 63 -10.40 -8.49 5.80
C VAL A 63 -10.73 -7.54 4.65
N THR A 64 -11.27 -8.04 3.53
CA THR A 64 -11.61 -7.19 2.38
C THR A 64 -12.63 -6.10 2.73
N PRO A 65 -13.75 -6.39 3.40
CA PRO A 65 -14.67 -5.36 3.88
C PRO A 65 -14.02 -4.33 4.81
N ILE A 66 -13.09 -4.76 5.68
CA ILE A 66 -12.35 -3.87 6.58
C ILE A 66 -11.51 -2.88 5.76
N ALA A 67 -10.77 -3.36 4.76
CA ALA A 67 -9.99 -2.50 3.86
C ALA A 67 -10.88 -1.52 3.08
N GLN A 68 -12.06 -1.98 2.66
CA GLN A 68 -13.00 -1.17 1.90
C GLN A 68 -13.65 -0.04 2.71
N ASN A 69 -13.55 -0.04 4.05
CA ASN A 69 -13.91 1.13 4.87
C ASN A 69 -12.98 2.33 4.62
N TYR A 70 -11.75 2.09 4.17
CA TYR A 70 -10.76 3.14 3.90
C TYR A 70 -10.77 3.57 2.43
N GLU A 71 -10.93 2.64 1.49
CA GLU A 71 -11.10 2.93 0.06
C GLU A 71 -11.97 1.87 -0.62
N LYS A 72 -13.05 2.30 -1.27
CA LYS A 72 -13.99 1.39 -1.93
C LYS A 72 -13.31 0.62 -3.08
N ASN A 73 -13.69 -0.64 -3.25
CA ASN A 73 -13.23 -1.51 -4.35
C ASN A 73 -11.72 -1.76 -4.39
N VAL A 74 -11.00 -1.57 -3.27
CA VAL A 74 -9.65 -2.12 -3.13
C VAL A 74 -9.70 -3.65 -3.12
N LYS A 75 -8.63 -4.27 -3.60
CA LYS A 75 -8.52 -5.71 -3.79
C LYS A 75 -7.28 -6.22 -3.07
N LEU A 76 -7.36 -7.38 -2.44
CA LEU A 76 -6.20 -8.02 -1.81
C LEU A 76 -5.26 -8.52 -2.92
N THR A 77 -4.02 -8.04 -2.93
CA THR A 77 -3.05 -8.26 -4.01
C THR A 77 -1.75 -8.90 -3.56
N SER A 78 -1.38 -8.74 -2.27
CA SER A 78 -0.33 -9.53 -1.61
C SER A 78 -0.81 -10.04 -0.26
N LEU A 79 -0.30 -11.19 0.12
CA LEU A 79 -0.48 -11.79 1.43
C LEU A 79 0.82 -12.46 1.84
N ASP A 80 1.46 -11.91 2.87
CA ASP A 80 2.77 -12.33 3.35
C ASP A 80 2.63 -12.89 4.76
N TYR A 81 2.89 -14.18 4.92
CA TYR A 81 2.90 -14.87 6.21
C TYR A 81 4.33 -15.01 6.69
N HIS A 82 4.66 -14.42 7.84
CA HIS A 82 5.92 -14.64 8.55
C HIS A 82 5.64 -15.56 9.73
N LEU A 83 5.84 -16.86 9.53
CA LEU A 83 5.47 -17.92 10.47
C LEU A 83 6.67 -18.29 11.35
N GLU A 84 6.55 -18.09 12.65
CA GLU A 84 7.47 -18.68 13.64
C GLU A 84 7.03 -20.10 14.00
N ASN A 85 5.72 -20.31 14.04
CA ASN A 85 5.06 -21.61 14.14
C ASN A 85 3.58 -21.45 13.75
N LYS A 86 2.78 -22.51 13.87
CA LYS A 86 1.35 -22.47 13.51
C LYS A 86 0.49 -21.51 14.35
N ASN A 87 0.97 -21.04 15.50
CA ASN A 87 0.22 -20.20 16.43
C ASN A 87 0.85 -18.80 16.64
N SER A 88 2.00 -18.50 16.03
CA SER A 88 2.73 -17.26 16.22
C SER A 88 3.36 -16.79 14.93
N GLY A 89 3.37 -15.48 14.76
CA GLY A 89 3.91 -14.83 13.58
C GLY A 89 3.12 -13.59 13.21
N LEU A 90 3.48 -13.03 12.07
CA LEU A 90 2.89 -11.82 11.51
C LEU A 90 2.31 -12.14 10.13
N VAL A 91 1.14 -11.59 9.83
CA VAL A 91 0.59 -11.55 8.48
C VAL A 91 0.54 -10.10 8.01
N ILE A 92 1.14 -9.83 6.86
CA ILE A 92 1.05 -8.54 6.18
C ILE A 92 0.11 -8.71 4.98
N LEU A 93 -0.95 -7.91 4.96
CA LEU A 93 -1.94 -7.90 3.88
C LEU A 93 -1.77 -6.62 3.09
N GLU A 94 -1.56 -6.72 1.78
CA GLU A 94 -1.53 -5.57 0.90
C GLU A 94 -2.78 -5.55 0.01
N PHE A 95 -3.50 -4.44 0.08
CA PHE A 95 -4.59 -4.14 -0.83
C PHE A 95 -4.18 -3.04 -1.80
N TYR A 96 -4.56 -3.19 -3.06
CA TYR A 96 -4.26 -2.23 -4.11
C TYR A 96 -5.49 -1.86 -4.93
N LYS A 97 -5.47 -0.62 -5.43
CA LYS A 97 -6.41 -0.11 -6.44
C LYS A 97 -5.72 0.93 -7.31
N SER A 98 -5.68 0.67 -8.62
CA SER A 98 -5.34 1.68 -9.62
C SER A 98 -6.59 2.49 -10.00
N PHE A 99 -6.37 3.76 -10.35
CA PHE A 99 -7.42 4.66 -10.88
C PHE A 99 -7.09 4.96 -12.36
N PRO A 100 -7.71 4.22 -13.30
CA PRO A 100 -7.44 4.39 -14.72
C PRO A 100 -7.60 5.84 -15.18
N GLY A 101 -6.67 6.30 -16.02
CA GLY A 101 -6.70 7.63 -16.63
C GLY A 101 -6.27 8.79 -15.72
N LYS A 102 -5.91 8.54 -14.45
CA LYS A 102 -5.45 9.61 -13.53
C LYS A 102 -4.02 9.41 -13.02
N ASN A 103 -3.33 8.36 -13.46
CA ASN A 103 -2.04 7.90 -12.92
C ASN A 103 -2.01 7.91 -11.38
N LYS A 104 -3.11 7.52 -10.76
CA LYS A 104 -3.26 7.48 -9.31
C LYS A 104 -3.46 6.04 -8.86
N ALA A 105 -2.98 5.74 -7.66
CA ALA A 105 -3.20 4.47 -6.99
C ALA A 105 -3.47 4.68 -5.51
N CYS A 106 -3.98 3.63 -4.88
CA CYS A 106 -4.17 3.51 -3.45
C CYS A 106 -3.63 2.16 -2.99
N THR A 107 -2.86 2.16 -1.90
CA THR A 107 -2.52 0.95 -1.15
C THR A 107 -3.06 1.03 0.27
N ILE A 108 -3.44 -0.12 0.80
CA ILE A 108 -3.72 -0.31 2.23
C ILE A 108 -2.92 -1.52 2.68
N GLU A 109 -2.01 -1.29 3.61
CA GLU A 109 -1.24 -2.33 4.27
C GLU A 109 -1.87 -2.60 5.64
N MET A 110 -2.08 -3.87 5.99
CA MET A 110 -2.56 -4.26 7.31
C MET A 110 -1.61 -5.27 7.92
N LYS A 111 -1.22 -5.04 9.19
CA LYS A 111 -0.47 -6.00 9.99
C LYS A 111 -1.39 -6.72 10.96
N LEU A 112 -1.36 -8.03 10.91
CA LEU A 112 -2.17 -8.96 11.71
C LEU A 112 -1.25 -9.88 12.50
N ASP A 113 -1.37 -9.86 13.82
CA ASP A 113 -0.69 -10.79 14.70
C ASP A 113 -1.45 -12.13 14.76
N ILE A 114 -0.76 -13.25 14.53
CA ILE A 114 -1.38 -14.58 14.45
C ILE A 114 -1.89 -15.04 15.82
N ALA A 115 -1.10 -14.82 16.88
CA ALA A 115 -1.40 -15.34 18.22
C ALA A 115 -2.64 -14.67 18.83
N THR A 116 -2.75 -13.36 18.68
CA THR A 116 -3.87 -12.55 19.20
C THR A 116 -5.00 -12.39 18.21
N LYS A 117 -4.80 -12.82 16.95
CA LYS A 117 -5.71 -12.60 15.83
C LYS A 117 -6.08 -11.13 15.61
N LYS A 118 -5.20 -10.21 15.97
CA LYS A 118 -5.51 -8.78 15.99
C LYS A 118 -4.80 -8.07 14.83
N ILE A 119 -5.57 -7.38 13.99
CA ILE A 119 -5.05 -6.31 13.15
C ILE A 119 -4.74 -5.13 14.06
N TYR A 120 -3.49 -4.66 14.04
CA TYR A 120 -3.01 -3.61 14.95
C TYR A 120 -2.39 -2.41 14.23
N ASN A 121 -2.12 -2.51 12.94
CA ASN A 121 -1.58 -1.40 12.16
C ASN A 121 -2.22 -1.40 10.77
N ILE A 122 -2.76 -0.25 10.37
CA ILE A 122 -3.28 -0.03 9.02
C ILE A 122 -2.63 1.21 8.44
N ILE A 123 -1.90 1.05 7.34
CA ILE A 123 -1.27 2.15 6.62
C ILE A 123 -2.01 2.36 5.31
N TYR A 124 -2.60 3.54 5.16
CA TYR A 124 -3.26 3.97 3.94
C TYR A 124 -2.35 4.91 3.17
N ARG A 125 -2.13 4.63 1.87
CA ARG A 125 -1.39 5.52 0.98
C ARG A 125 -2.17 5.77 -0.29
N LYS A 126 -2.27 7.03 -0.72
CA LYS A 126 -2.93 7.42 -1.98
C LYS A 126 -2.22 8.57 -2.66
N GLY A 127 -1.98 8.43 -3.95
CA GLY A 127 -1.21 9.41 -4.71
C GLY A 127 -0.90 8.89 -6.10
N HIS A 128 0.21 9.34 -6.66
CA HIS A 128 0.67 8.94 -7.98
C HIS A 128 1.02 7.44 -8.03
N GLY A 129 0.60 6.75 -9.08
CA GLY A 129 0.67 5.29 -9.18
C GLY A 129 2.06 4.71 -8.93
N LYS A 130 3.09 5.30 -9.56
CA LYS A 130 4.47 4.86 -9.39
C LYS A 130 5.09 5.18 -8.02
N ARG A 131 4.59 6.20 -7.32
CA ARG A 131 5.04 6.55 -5.95
C ARG A 131 4.49 5.60 -4.92
N ILE A 132 3.21 5.26 -5.06
CA ILE A 132 2.51 4.40 -4.12
C ILE A 132 2.96 2.94 -4.27
N GLY A 133 3.25 2.50 -5.50
CA GLY A 133 3.61 1.10 -5.75
C GLY A 133 2.48 0.13 -5.40
N GLY A 134 2.73 -1.16 -5.57
CA GLY A 134 1.81 -2.23 -5.21
C GLY A 134 1.50 -3.19 -6.36
N HIS A 135 0.99 -4.36 -6.00
CA HIS A 135 0.62 -5.39 -6.97
C HIS A 135 -0.74 -5.07 -7.60
N GLU A 136 -0.85 -5.02 -8.93
CA GLU A 136 -2.14 -4.67 -9.57
C GLU A 136 -3.17 -5.82 -9.54
N ASN A 137 -2.68 -7.06 -9.47
CA ASN A 137 -3.50 -8.24 -9.63
C ASN A 137 -4.04 -8.75 -8.29
N GLU A 138 -5.36 -8.84 -8.20
CA GLU A 138 -6.04 -9.50 -7.09
C GLU A 138 -5.61 -10.96 -6.97
N ILE A 139 -5.35 -11.41 -5.75
CA ILE A 139 -5.10 -12.83 -5.47
C ILE A 139 -6.40 -13.61 -5.74
N VAL A 140 -6.40 -14.38 -6.82
CA VAL A 140 -7.49 -15.28 -7.20
C VAL A 140 -6.98 -16.69 -7.39
N ASN A 141 -5.90 -16.87 -8.16
CA ASN A 141 -5.44 -18.21 -8.56
C ASN A 141 -4.75 -18.99 -7.44
N THR A 142 -4.14 -18.29 -6.48
CA THR A 142 -3.33 -18.85 -5.40
C THR A 142 -3.99 -18.73 -4.04
N ILE A 143 -5.26 -18.30 -4.00
CA ILE A 143 -5.98 -18.02 -2.75
C ILE A 143 -6.26 -19.26 -1.89
N ASP A 144 -6.21 -20.46 -2.48
CA ASP A 144 -6.43 -21.72 -1.77
C ASP A 144 -5.12 -22.43 -1.40
N THR A 145 -4.01 -21.68 -1.33
CA THR A 145 -2.70 -22.21 -0.93
C THR A 145 -2.75 -22.74 0.50
N ASP A 146 -2.31 -23.99 0.69
CA ASP A 146 -2.17 -24.60 2.01
C ASP A 146 -0.91 -24.07 2.72
N ILE A 147 -1.10 -23.05 3.56
CA ILE A 147 -0.05 -22.40 4.34
C ILE A 147 0.69 -23.40 5.25
N LEU A 148 -0.03 -24.38 5.81
CA LEU A 148 0.56 -25.31 6.77
C LEU A 148 1.59 -26.23 6.13
N SER A 149 1.51 -26.47 4.82
CA SER A 149 2.50 -27.26 4.09
C SER A 149 3.90 -26.64 4.06
N TYR A 150 4.01 -25.34 4.35
CA TYR A 150 5.27 -24.61 4.41
C TYR A 150 5.88 -24.54 5.80
N LEU A 151 5.17 -24.99 6.85
CA LEU A 151 5.71 -24.97 8.21
C LEU A 151 6.94 -25.89 8.31
N THR A 152 8.02 -25.35 8.87
CA THR A 152 9.26 -26.08 9.13
C THR A 152 9.71 -25.88 10.57
N ASP A 153 10.83 -26.48 10.96
CA ASP A 153 11.50 -26.22 12.24
C ASP A 153 12.15 -24.83 12.29
N GLU A 154 12.28 -24.15 11.15
CA GLU A 154 12.76 -22.78 11.02
C GLU A 154 11.62 -21.79 10.74
N ASN A 155 11.90 -20.52 11.03
CA ASN A 155 11.06 -19.39 10.70
C ASN A 155 10.93 -19.22 9.18
N ILE A 156 9.71 -19.26 8.66
CA ILE A 156 9.43 -19.22 7.22
C ILE A 156 8.52 -18.05 6.84
N GLU A 157 8.91 -17.33 5.79
CA GLU A 157 8.07 -16.36 5.11
C GLU A 157 7.41 -17.05 3.91
N VAL A 158 6.11 -16.85 3.74
CA VAL A 158 5.33 -17.33 2.59
C VAL A 158 4.59 -16.14 1.98
N THR A 159 5.02 -15.75 0.78
CA THR A 159 4.41 -14.68 -0.01
C THR A 159 3.45 -15.27 -1.04
N ILE A 160 2.19 -14.89 -0.97
CA ILE A 160 1.15 -15.28 -1.93
C ILE A 160 0.80 -14.09 -2.81
N LEU A 161 1.00 -14.28 -4.11
CA LEU A 161 0.64 -13.34 -5.16
C LEU A 161 -0.23 -14.05 -6.18
N ASN A 162 -0.98 -13.31 -7.00
CA ASN A 162 -1.86 -13.93 -8.00
C ASN A 162 -1.12 -14.82 -9.02
N TYR A 163 0.19 -14.62 -9.21
CA TYR A 163 1.02 -15.32 -10.18
C TYR A 163 1.96 -16.38 -9.57
N GLY A 164 1.95 -16.56 -8.25
CA GLY A 164 2.80 -17.55 -7.62
C GLY A 164 2.81 -17.48 -6.10
N VAL A 165 3.36 -18.54 -5.50
CA VAL A 165 3.65 -18.63 -4.07
C VAL A 165 5.15 -18.80 -3.92
N TYR A 166 5.74 -17.99 -3.04
CA TYR A 166 7.17 -17.98 -2.78
C TYR A 166 7.42 -18.19 -1.29
N SER A 167 8.51 -18.87 -0.95
CA SER A 167 8.88 -19.06 0.44
C SER A 167 10.37 -18.89 0.66
N ARG A 168 10.74 -18.35 1.82
CA ARG A 168 12.14 -18.20 2.25
C ARG A 168 12.24 -18.29 3.77
N SER A 169 13.38 -18.74 4.29
CA SER A 169 13.66 -18.57 5.72
C SER A 169 13.89 -17.10 6.05
N PHE A 170 13.58 -16.71 7.29
CA PHE A 170 13.86 -15.35 7.80
C PHE A 170 14.44 -15.41 9.22
N SER A 171 15.17 -14.37 9.62
CA SER A 171 15.72 -14.26 10.98
C SER A 171 14.73 -13.60 11.95
N VAL A 172 14.76 -13.94 13.23
CA VAL A 172 13.90 -13.28 14.26
C VAL A 172 14.09 -11.74 14.23
N ASP A 173 15.32 -11.27 14.00
CA ASP A 173 15.64 -9.84 13.88
C ASP A 173 14.98 -9.16 12.67
N GLU A 174 14.69 -9.89 11.59
CA GLU A 174 13.88 -9.37 10.47
C GLU A 174 12.44 -9.17 10.90
N LEU A 175 11.85 -10.15 11.59
CA LEU A 175 10.46 -10.08 12.04
C LEU A 175 10.24 -8.95 13.06
N GLU A 176 11.16 -8.75 14.00
CA GLU A 176 11.07 -7.63 14.96
C GLU A 176 11.16 -6.26 14.28
N ARG A 177 11.86 -6.15 13.14
CA ARG A 177 11.88 -4.93 12.33
C ARG A 177 10.59 -4.73 11.52
N MET A 178 9.84 -5.80 11.29
CA MET A 178 8.58 -5.77 10.55
C MET A 178 7.36 -5.55 11.43
N LYS A 179 7.41 -5.83 12.74
CA LYS A 179 6.30 -5.60 13.66
C LYS A 179 5.99 -4.10 13.80
#